data_AF-A0A7C3HIW7-F1
#
_entry.id   AF-A0A7C3HIW7-F1
#
_cell.length_a   1.000
_cell.length_b   1.000
_cell.length_c   1.000
_cell.angle_alpha   90.00
_cell.angle_beta   90.00
_cell.angle_gamma   90.00
#
_symmetry.space_group_name_H-M   'P 1'
#
loop_
_entity.id
_entity.type
_entity.pdbx_description
1 polymer ?
#
loop_
_entity_poly.entity_id
_entity_poly.type
_entity_poly.pdbx_seq_one_letter_code
_entity_poly.pdbx_strand_id
1 'polypeptide(L)'
;MRSFFLWLLAAGLLAAAMIFSGWQTGSVEAFRLTLAPAATISQAPAQQVDDPARSDFACRLCHQDTTAVIEFPSGETISAQVDPQHLALSAHGTAEEPLACTSCHDPNDYRIPHEGVTAPDYRSYQVEKSAACAGCHQPAHLTNHPDMAAEEPVVCTDCHDSHEVQAVDEWETTEIVANCVQCHEVEEGDRLTSVLEAGLFTSQPREDEYCLACHTQPDMTLTFPNGDTKSLTIDPEVLRQSAHGEDNPWQPLACRNCHGDAMTYPHEPLDVGSLREYSLEKYPTCASCHDHNYDLALDSVHGAALEEGELEAAVCTDCHGAHDTPPPDEPRERISHTCQQCHSTIFDDYAESVHGEALLEDGNEDVPTCINCHGVHNIGDPTTDLFRIRSPELCASCHANQELMAEYDISTDVFETYVSDFHGTTVTLFEHEDPNAPVNKAVCYDCHGVHNIKGPNDPESGIKANLLETCQQCHPDATTNFPDAWTSHFRPSLEHNPLVYLVNLFYAIVIPVTLLFFAFLIGTDIYRRIRMRRQRM
;
A
#
# COMPACT_ATOMS: atom_id res chain seq x y z
N MET A 1 48.17 -1.39 -35.58
CA MET A 1 49.30 -2.35 -35.52
C MET A 1 49.09 -3.21 -34.29
N ARG A 2 48.98 -4.55 -34.43
CA ARG A 2 48.88 -5.57 -33.34
C ARG A 2 47.71 -5.40 -32.35
N SER A 3 46.64 -6.18 -32.46
CA SER A 3 46.49 -7.62 -32.09
C SER A 3 45.82 -7.72 -30.71
N PHE A 4 44.57 -8.17 -30.59
CA PHE A 4 44.18 -9.59 -30.61
C PHE A 4 45.14 -10.47 -29.78
N PHE A 5 44.77 -10.77 -28.52
CA PHE A 5 44.98 -12.07 -27.88
C PHE A 5 44.25 -12.11 -26.51
N LEU A 6 43.86 -13.32 -26.07
CA LEU A 6 43.39 -13.66 -24.71
C LEU A 6 41.95 -13.26 -24.32
N TRP A 7 40.99 -13.82 -25.05
CA TRP A 7 39.78 -14.40 -24.44
C TRP A 7 40.00 -15.93 -24.28
N LEU A 8 39.29 -16.55 -23.31
CA LEU A 8 39.14 -17.99 -22.98
C LEU A 8 39.84 -18.46 -21.69
N LEU A 9 39.06 -18.69 -20.63
CA LEU A 9 38.85 -20.02 -20.00
C LEU A 9 38.05 -19.89 -18.68
N ALA A 10 36.71 -19.99 -18.73
CA ALA A 10 35.87 -20.50 -17.64
C ALA A 10 34.43 -20.75 -18.11
N ALA A 11 33.88 -21.90 -17.71
CA ALA A 11 32.45 -22.26 -17.65
C ALA A 11 31.55 -22.15 -18.90
N GLY A 12 30.89 -23.26 -19.26
CA GLY A 12 29.64 -23.22 -20.06
C GLY A 12 29.43 -24.40 -21.02
N LEU A 13 28.56 -25.34 -20.60
CA LEU A 13 27.68 -26.18 -21.43
C LEU A 13 28.30 -27.14 -22.48
N LEU A 14 27.93 -28.42 -22.37
CA LEU A 14 27.13 -29.11 -23.42
C LEU A 14 26.62 -30.47 -22.92
N ALA A 15 25.31 -30.67 -23.00
CA ALA A 15 24.66 -31.97 -22.93
C ALA A 15 24.34 -32.44 -24.36
N ALA A 16 24.61 -33.72 -24.68
CA ALA A 16 24.06 -34.37 -25.88
C ALA A 16 24.02 -35.89 -25.75
N ALA A 17 22.83 -36.42 -25.99
CA ALA A 17 22.36 -37.79 -25.88
C ALA A 17 23.01 -38.85 -26.81
N MET A 18 23.03 -40.10 -26.30
CA MET A 18 22.83 -41.40 -26.98
C MET A 18 23.79 -41.90 -28.09
N ILE A 19 24.23 -43.18 -27.97
CA ILE A 19 23.91 -44.34 -28.86
C ILE A 19 24.89 -45.52 -28.62
N PHE A 20 24.34 -46.67 -28.20
CA PHE A 20 24.84 -48.07 -28.32
C PHE A 20 26.28 -48.46 -27.89
N SER A 21 26.41 -49.37 -26.92
CA SER A 21 26.70 -50.81 -27.14
C SER A 21 27.20 -51.55 -25.88
N GLY A 22 27.05 -52.89 -25.83
CA GLY A 22 27.80 -53.77 -24.91
C GLY A 22 26.97 -54.56 -23.88
N TRP A 23 26.92 -55.89 -24.03
CA TRP A 23 26.25 -56.86 -23.14
C TRP A 23 27.27 -57.72 -22.36
N GLN A 24 26.79 -58.45 -21.32
CA GLN A 24 27.46 -59.59 -20.60
C GLN A 24 28.67 -59.23 -19.70
N THR A 25 28.93 -59.83 -18.52
CA THR A 25 28.28 -60.88 -17.68
C THR A 25 28.18 -60.39 -16.20
N GLY A 26 27.55 -61.06 -15.22
CA GLY A 26 26.69 -62.26 -15.20
C GLY A 26 27.13 -63.35 -14.20
N SER A 27 26.45 -63.49 -13.04
CA SER A 27 26.64 -64.56 -12.04
C SER A 27 25.31 -64.97 -11.36
N VAL A 28 25.24 -66.22 -10.89
CA VAL A 28 24.03 -66.88 -10.36
C VAL A 28 24.37 -67.60 -9.05
N GLU A 29 23.56 -67.39 -8.01
CA GLU A 29 23.50 -68.32 -6.86
C GLU A 29 22.04 -68.66 -6.53
N ALA A 30 21.83 -69.93 -6.17
CA ALA A 30 20.51 -70.49 -5.93
C ALA A 30 20.29 -70.70 -4.43
N PHE A 31 19.12 -70.31 -3.93
CA PHE A 31 18.68 -70.68 -2.58
C PHE A 31 17.52 -71.67 -2.60
N ARG A 32 17.55 -72.62 -1.66
CA ARG A 32 16.73 -73.84 -1.68
C ARG A 32 15.39 -73.62 -1.00
N LEU A 33 14.34 -74.14 -1.62
CA LEU A 33 13.02 -74.29 -1.00
C LEU A 33 13.06 -75.37 0.09
N THR A 34 12.61 -75.07 1.30
CA THR A 34 12.31 -76.08 2.34
C THR A 34 10.88 -75.89 2.83
N LEU A 35 10.08 -76.95 2.71
CA LEU A 35 8.70 -77.01 3.19
C LEU A 35 8.67 -77.46 4.66
N ALA A 36 7.93 -76.72 5.49
CA ALA A 36 7.57 -77.11 6.85
C ALA A 36 6.06 -77.42 6.93
N PRO A 37 5.61 -78.34 7.81
CA PRO A 37 4.25 -78.87 7.78
C PRO A 37 3.23 -77.97 8.50
N ALA A 38 1.94 -78.20 8.20
CA ALA A 38 0.82 -77.49 8.78
C ALA A 38 0.73 -77.64 10.32
N ALA A 39 0.47 -76.52 10.99
CA ALA A 39 0.18 -76.46 12.43
C ALA A 39 -1.32 -76.18 12.66
N THR A 40 -1.85 -76.77 13.72
CA THR A 40 -3.28 -76.80 14.05
C THR A 40 -3.82 -75.45 14.53
N ILE A 41 -5.07 -75.15 14.21
CA ILE A 41 -5.78 -73.94 14.66
C ILE A 41 -5.95 -73.98 16.19
N SER A 42 -5.42 -72.96 16.86
CA SER A 42 -5.82 -72.58 18.23
C SER A 42 -6.66 -71.32 18.14
N GLN A 43 -7.79 -71.27 18.84
CA GLN A 43 -8.64 -70.07 18.85
C GLN A 43 -7.91 -68.94 19.58
N ALA A 44 -7.64 -67.85 18.88
CA ALA A 44 -7.17 -66.60 19.46
C ALA A 44 -8.32 -65.92 20.24
N PRO A 45 -8.03 -65.14 21.29
CA PRO A 45 -9.04 -64.29 21.95
C PRO A 45 -9.57 -63.24 20.95
N ALA A 46 -10.74 -62.68 21.25
CA ALA A 46 -11.35 -61.63 20.44
C ALA A 46 -10.36 -60.49 20.21
N GLN A 47 -9.92 -60.31 18.96
CA GLN A 47 -9.06 -59.19 18.58
C GLN A 47 -9.88 -57.90 18.63
N GLN A 48 -9.28 -56.84 19.15
CA GLN A 48 -9.72 -55.49 18.80
C GLN A 48 -9.67 -55.34 17.28
N VAL A 49 -10.70 -54.72 16.72
CA VAL A 49 -10.82 -54.50 15.27
C VAL A 49 -10.10 -53.19 14.94
N ASP A 50 -8.77 -53.20 15.08
CA ASP A 50 -7.89 -52.07 14.77
C ASP A 50 -7.59 -51.98 13.25
N ASP A 51 -8.53 -52.43 12.40
CA ASP A 51 -8.44 -52.53 10.94
C ASP A 51 -9.63 -51.77 10.32
N PRO A 52 -9.42 -50.55 9.78
CA PRO A 52 -10.50 -49.72 9.23
C PRO A 52 -11.31 -50.41 8.12
N ALA A 53 -10.69 -51.29 7.33
CA ALA A 53 -11.40 -52.03 6.28
C ALA A 53 -12.38 -53.08 6.85
N ARG A 54 -12.17 -53.53 8.10
CA ARG A 54 -13.10 -54.43 8.81
C ARG A 54 -14.23 -53.68 9.51
N SER A 55 -14.01 -52.44 9.96
CA SER A 55 -15.08 -51.62 10.56
C SER A 55 -16.09 -51.19 9.49
N ASP A 56 -15.62 -50.74 8.33
CA ASP A 56 -16.49 -50.33 7.20
C ASP A 56 -17.43 -51.47 6.73
N PHE A 57 -16.88 -52.67 6.53
CA PHE A 57 -17.67 -53.86 6.18
C PHE A 57 -18.71 -54.22 7.26
N ALA A 58 -18.38 -54.04 8.55
CA ALA A 58 -19.32 -54.31 9.64
C ALA A 58 -20.49 -53.31 9.66
N CYS A 59 -20.25 -52.04 9.35
CA CYS A 59 -21.31 -51.03 9.21
C CYS A 59 -22.23 -51.37 8.03
N ARG A 60 -21.68 -51.69 6.85
CA ARG A 60 -22.49 -52.04 5.66
C ARG A 60 -23.39 -53.25 5.89
N LEU A 61 -22.97 -54.26 6.65
CA LEU A 61 -23.81 -55.42 7.01
C LEU A 61 -25.11 -55.06 7.75
N CYS A 62 -25.16 -53.92 8.46
CA CYS A 62 -26.33 -53.48 9.20
C CYS A 62 -27.06 -52.30 8.53
N HIS A 63 -26.37 -51.47 7.75
CA HIS A 63 -26.91 -50.24 7.18
C HIS A 63 -27.22 -50.31 5.67
N GLN A 64 -26.68 -51.28 4.91
CA GLN A 64 -26.94 -51.35 3.47
C GLN A 64 -28.36 -51.84 3.12
N ASP A 65 -28.85 -52.87 3.80
CA ASP A 65 -30.12 -53.54 3.51
C ASP A 65 -30.95 -53.61 4.80
N THR A 66 -31.47 -52.46 5.22
CA THR A 66 -32.24 -52.28 6.46
C THR A 66 -33.45 -51.40 6.22
N THR A 67 -34.51 -51.65 6.99
CA THR A 67 -35.71 -50.80 7.07
C THR A 67 -35.83 -50.12 8.44
N ALA A 68 -34.76 -50.15 9.23
CA ALA A 68 -34.70 -49.44 10.50
C ALA A 68 -34.77 -47.92 10.28
N VAL A 69 -35.51 -47.24 11.16
CA VAL A 69 -35.58 -45.78 11.23
C VAL A 69 -35.04 -45.33 12.58
N ILE A 70 -34.40 -44.17 12.59
CA ILE A 70 -34.02 -43.44 13.79
C ILE A 70 -35.17 -42.49 14.08
N GLU A 71 -35.82 -42.64 15.24
CA GLU A 71 -36.90 -41.77 15.72
C GLU A 71 -36.34 -40.83 16.79
N PHE A 72 -36.42 -39.53 16.54
CA PHE A 72 -35.94 -38.49 17.45
C PHE A 72 -36.96 -38.21 18.56
N PRO A 73 -36.54 -37.71 19.74
CA PRO A 73 -37.45 -37.24 20.79
C PRO A 73 -38.48 -36.17 20.33
N SER A 74 -38.18 -35.42 19.26
CA SER A 74 -39.10 -34.51 18.57
C SER A 74 -40.28 -35.20 17.86
N GLY A 75 -40.18 -36.50 17.59
CA GLY A 75 -41.11 -37.27 16.75
C GLY A 75 -40.75 -37.27 15.26
N GLU A 76 -39.65 -36.65 14.86
CA GLU A 76 -39.09 -36.76 13.51
C GLU A 76 -38.44 -38.14 13.30
N THR A 77 -38.33 -38.57 12.04
CA THR A 77 -37.70 -39.87 11.72
C THR A 77 -36.81 -39.78 10.49
N ILE A 78 -35.64 -40.41 10.53
CA ILE A 78 -34.78 -40.64 9.35
C ILE A 78 -34.52 -42.13 9.11
N SER A 79 -34.20 -42.49 7.86
CA SER A 79 -33.77 -43.84 7.53
C SER A 79 -32.39 -44.13 8.15
N ALA A 80 -32.22 -45.32 8.71
CA ALA A 80 -30.89 -45.83 9.05
C ALA A 80 -30.21 -46.54 7.87
N GLN A 81 -30.84 -46.59 6.70
CA GLN A 81 -30.29 -47.19 5.49
C GLN A 81 -29.32 -46.24 4.78
N VAL A 82 -28.19 -46.76 4.33
CA VAL A 82 -27.18 -46.05 3.51
C VAL A 82 -26.98 -46.84 2.22
N ASP A 83 -27.16 -46.22 1.04
CA ASP A 83 -26.80 -46.87 -0.22
C ASP A 83 -25.28 -46.77 -0.45
N PRO A 84 -24.53 -47.89 -0.45
CA PRO A 84 -23.09 -47.87 -0.67
C PRO A 84 -22.70 -47.43 -2.09
N GLN A 85 -23.61 -47.41 -3.06
CA GLN A 85 -23.35 -46.91 -4.41
C GLN A 85 -23.27 -45.38 -4.44
N HIS A 86 -24.14 -44.69 -3.68
CA HIS A 86 -24.10 -43.23 -3.56
C HIS A 86 -22.76 -42.80 -2.93
N LEU A 87 -22.37 -43.44 -1.82
CA LEU A 87 -21.07 -43.20 -1.19
C LEU A 87 -19.89 -43.52 -2.12
N ALA A 88 -19.96 -44.58 -2.92
CA ALA A 88 -18.91 -44.95 -3.88
C ALA A 88 -18.82 -44.00 -5.09
N LEU A 89 -19.88 -43.25 -5.40
CA LEU A 89 -19.91 -42.24 -6.47
C LEU A 89 -19.56 -40.84 -5.97
N SER A 90 -19.69 -40.58 -4.66
CA SER A 90 -19.27 -39.31 -4.04
C SER A 90 -17.78 -38.99 -4.26
N ALA A 91 -17.42 -37.72 -4.06
CA ALA A 91 -16.04 -37.24 -4.05
C ALA A 91 -15.15 -38.00 -3.04
N HIS A 92 -15.72 -38.52 -1.96
CA HIS A 92 -15.01 -39.32 -0.95
C HIS A 92 -14.91 -40.81 -1.29
N GLY A 93 -15.76 -41.32 -2.18
CA GLY A 93 -15.72 -42.70 -2.68
C GLY A 93 -14.85 -42.88 -3.92
N THR A 94 -14.65 -41.81 -4.69
CA THR A 94 -13.91 -41.79 -5.97
C THR A 94 -12.44 -41.35 -5.84
N ALA A 95 -12.03 -40.86 -4.66
CA ALA A 95 -10.66 -40.45 -4.35
C ALA A 95 -9.63 -41.60 -4.48
N GLU A 96 -8.33 -41.26 -4.61
CA GLU A 96 -7.24 -42.25 -4.69
C GLU A 96 -7.19 -43.20 -3.47
N GLU A 97 -7.54 -42.69 -2.29
CA GLU A 97 -7.82 -43.47 -1.08
C GLU A 97 -9.25 -43.18 -0.60
N PRO A 98 -10.24 -44.04 -0.93
CA PRO A 98 -11.63 -43.82 -0.54
C PRO A 98 -11.84 -43.84 0.99
N LEU A 99 -12.70 -42.95 1.49
CA LEU A 99 -13.00 -42.88 2.92
C LEU A 99 -13.87 -44.06 3.38
N ALA A 100 -13.60 -44.53 4.61
CA ALA A 100 -14.42 -45.53 5.30
C ALA A 100 -15.49 -44.84 6.17
N CYS A 101 -16.56 -45.55 6.56
CA CYS A 101 -17.57 -45.01 7.48
C CYS A 101 -16.95 -44.41 8.76
N THR A 102 -15.90 -45.05 9.31
CA THR A 102 -15.21 -44.57 10.52
C THR A 102 -14.31 -43.35 10.32
N SER A 103 -14.16 -42.86 9.08
CA SER A 103 -13.47 -41.58 8.81
C SER A 103 -14.37 -40.38 9.13
N CYS A 104 -15.70 -40.55 9.07
CA CYS A 104 -16.69 -39.49 9.36
C CYS A 104 -17.49 -39.78 10.64
N HIS A 105 -17.66 -41.05 11.03
CA HIS A 105 -18.35 -41.46 12.26
C HIS A 105 -17.34 -41.94 13.32
N ASP A 106 -17.30 -41.31 14.51
CA ASP A 106 -16.31 -41.64 15.54
C ASP A 106 -16.41 -43.12 15.99
N PRO A 107 -15.36 -43.94 15.81
CA PRO A 107 -15.38 -45.35 16.18
C PRO A 107 -15.55 -45.61 17.69
N ASN A 108 -15.46 -44.59 18.55
CA ASN A 108 -15.80 -44.69 19.97
C ASN A 108 -17.31 -44.69 20.23
N ASP A 109 -18.07 -43.91 19.46
CA ASP A 109 -19.53 -43.88 19.52
C ASP A 109 -20.10 -45.17 18.90
N TYR A 110 -19.53 -45.63 17.79
CA TYR A 110 -20.05 -46.75 16.98
C TYR A 110 -19.44 -48.12 17.31
N ARG A 111 -19.18 -48.40 18.59
CA ARG A 111 -18.76 -49.75 19.05
C ARG A 111 -19.90 -50.76 19.00
N ILE A 112 -19.96 -51.59 17.96
CA ILE A 112 -21.06 -52.55 17.75
C ILE A 112 -21.20 -53.54 18.94
N PRO A 113 -22.40 -53.69 19.56
CA PRO A 113 -23.63 -52.93 19.32
C PRO A 113 -23.55 -51.53 19.95
N HIS A 114 -23.69 -50.50 19.12
CA HIS A 114 -23.56 -49.11 19.52
C HIS A 114 -24.86 -48.55 20.11
N GLU A 115 -24.76 -47.44 20.84
CA GLU A 115 -25.94 -46.71 21.31
C GLU A 115 -26.63 -46.00 20.14
N GLY A 116 -27.93 -45.72 20.29
CA GLY A 116 -28.69 -44.98 19.29
C GLY A 116 -28.36 -43.49 19.31
N VAL A 117 -28.83 -42.75 18.30
CA VAL A 117 -28.70 -41.29 18.26
C VAL A 117 -29.38 -40.68 19.49
N THR A 118 -28.66 -39.80 20.20
CA THR A 118 -29.09 -39.14 21.44
C THR A 118 -29.54 -37.69 21.24
N ALA A 119 -29.39 -37.15 20.03
CA ALA A 119 -29.83 -35.81 19.67
C ALA A 119 -31.35 -35.62 19.90
N PRO A 120 -31.81 -34.44 20.36
CA PRO A 120 -33.21 -34.18 20.70
C PRO A 120 -34.14 -34.10 19.49
N ASP A 121 -33.61 -33.70 18.34
CA ASP A 121 -34.33 -33.45 17.08
C ASP A 121 -33.39 -33.66 15.89
N TYR A 122 -33.94 -33.69 14.68
CA TYR A 122 -33.15 -33.94 13.47
C TYR A 122 -32.16 -32.80 13.17
N ARG A 123 -32.53 -31.55 13.45
CA ARG A 123 -31.64 -30.40 13.20
C ARG A 123 -30.38 -30.46 14.05
N SER A 124 -30.54 -30.70 15.35
CA SER A 124 -29.43 -30.88 16.29
C SER A 124 -28.49 -31.99 15.85
N TYR A 125 -29.03 -33.08 15.30
CA TYR A 125 -28.23 -34.18 14.73
C TYR A 125 -27.44 -33.76 13.48
N GLN A 126 -28.05 -33.02 12.55
CA GLN A 126 -27.34 -32.48 11.38
C GLN A 126 -26.17 -31.56 11.78
N VAL A 127 -26.39 -30.68 12.76
CA VAL A 127 -25.37 -29.76 13.27
C VAL A 127 -24.23 -30.52 13.96
N GLU A 128 -24.57 -31.48 14.83
CA GLU A 128 -23.59 -32.33 15.52
C GLU A 128 -22.73 -33.13 14.54
N LYS A 129 -23.33 -33.74 13.50
CA LYS A 129 -22.59 -34.58 12.56
C LYS A 129 -21.87 -33.79 11.46
N SER A 130 -22.36 -32.62 11.06
CA SER A 130 -21.64 -31.74 10.13
C SER A 130 -20.31 -31.22 10.70
N ALA A 131 -20.16 -31.19 12.03
CA ALA A 131 -18.89 -30.85 12.67
C ALA A 131 -17.74 -31.80 12.29
N ALA A 132 -18.03 -33.06 11.92
CA ALA A 132 -17.01 -34.00 11.44
C ALA A 132 -16.35 -33.55 10.12
N CYS A 133 -17.09 -32.87 9.25
CA CYS A 133 -16.58 -32.36 7.98
C CYS A 133 -15.43 -31.35 8.18
N ALA A 134 -15.51 -30.53 9.23
CA ALA A 134 -14.50 -29.53 9.59
C ALA A 134 -13.16 -30.14 10.06
N GLY A 135 -13.10 -31.45 10.30
CA GLY A 135 -11.84 -32.16 10.58
C GLY A 135 -10.93 -32.32 9.35
N CYS A 136 -11.49 -32.21 8.14
CA CYS A 136 -10.77 -32.36 6.87
C CYS A 136 -10.96 -31.17 5.92
N HIS A 137 -12.11 -30.50 5.94
CA HIS A 137 -12.43 -29.35 5.08
C HIS A 137 -12.29 -28.04 5.84
N GLN A 138 -11.66 -27.04 5.21
CA GLN A 138 -11.62 -25.69 5.75
C GLN A 138 -12.96 -24.96 5.50
N PRO A 139 -13.52 -24.22 6.49
CA PRO A 139 -14.79 -23.48 6.34
C PRO A 139 -14.77 -22.32 5.32
N ALA A 140 -13.75 -22.21 4.48
CA ALA A 140 -13.56 -21.09 3.55
C ALA A 140 -14.76 -20.87 2.58
N HIS A 141 -15.57 -21.90 2.33
CA HIS A 141 -16.78 -21.83 1.50
C HIS A 141 -18.02 -21.37 2.29
N LEU A 142 -17.98 -21.42 3.62
CA LEU A 142 -19.05 -21.03 4.55
C LEU A 142 -18.84 -19.61 5.12
N THR A 143 -17.94 -18.80 4.57
CA THR A 143 -17.62 -17.46 5.09
C THR A 143 -18.81 -16.49 5.14
N ASN A 144 -19.87 -16.78 4.37
CA ASN A 144 -21.11 -15.99 4.36
C ASN A 144 -22.16 -16.47 5.38
N HIS A 145 -21.92 -17.61 6.06
CA HIS A 145 -22.75 -18.14 7.15
C HIS A 145 -21.92 -18.49 8.40
N PRO A 146 -21.14 -17.54 8.99
CA PRO A 146 -20.19 -17.86 10.05
C PRO A 146 -20.84 -18.12 11.43
N ASP A 147 -22.11 -17.75 11.64
CA ASP A 147 -22.76 -17.86 12.95
C ASP A 147 -23.33 -19.27 13.23
N MET A 148 -22.45 -20.18 13.62
CA MET A 148 -22.79 -21.51 14.12
C MET A 148 -23.52 -21.47 15.49
N ALA A 149 -23.71 -20.29 16.09
CA ALA A 149 -24.45 -20.07 17.34
C ALA A 149 -25.82 -19.38 17.12
N ALA A 150 -26.22 -19.14 15.86
CA ALA A 150 -27.56 -18.70 15.50
C ALA A 150 -28.64 -19.71 15.94
N GLU A 151 -29.91 -19.27 16.00
CA GLU A 151 -31.03 -20.16 16.34
C GLU A 151 -31.20 -21.29 15.29
N GLU A 152 -30.84 -21.02 14.03
CA GLU A 152 -30.78 -22.00 12.94
C GLU A 152 -29.45 -21.84 12.17
N PRO A 153 -28.35 -22.50 12.62
CA PRO A 153 -27.04 -22.36 11.98
C PRO A 153 -26.98 -23.17 10.68
N VAL A 154 -26.49 -22.58 9.58
CA VAL A 154 -26.36 -23.28 8.29
C VAL A 154 -25.15 -24.22 8.33
N VAL A 155 -25.35 -25.48 7.92
CA VAL A 155 -24.33 -26.54 8.02
C VAL A 155 -24.12 -27.26 6.70
N CYS A 156 -23.02 -28.03 6.60
CA CYS A 156 -22.60 -28.69 5.36
C CYS A 156 -23.73 -29.51 4.69
N THR A 157 -24.56 -30.20 5.48
CA THR A 157 -25.66 -31.04 4.96
C THR A 157 -26.89 -30.26 4.48
N ASP A 158 -26.90 -28.93 4.56
CA ASP A 158 -27.97 -28.10 3.99
C ASP A 158 -27.77 -27.84 2.50
N CYS A 159 -26.52 -27.94 2.05
CA CYS A 159 -26.10 -27.66 0.67
C CYS A 159 -25.48 -28.89 -0.03
N HIS A 160 -24.95 -29.85 0.73
CA HIS A 160 -24.41 -31.13 0.25
C HIS A 160 -25.22 -32.31 0.80
N ASP A 161 -25.28 -33.42 0.08
CA ASP A 161 -25.80 -34.68 0.66
C ASP A 161 -24.79 -35.28 1.66
N SER A 162 -25.30 -35.85 2.76
CA SER A 162 -24.51 -36.48 3.82
C SER A 162 -23.64 -37.68 3.40
N HIS A 163 -24.04 -38.40 2.35
CA HIS A 163 -23.38 -39.61 1.85
C HIS A 163 -23.13 -39.58 0.33
N GLU A 164 -23.64 -38.58 -0.38
CA GLU A 164 -23.42 -38.33 -1.82
C GLU A 164 -22.80 -36.94 -2.06
N VAL A 165 -21.73 -36.62 -1.33
CA VAL A 165 -21.01 -35.34 -1.46
C VAL A 165 -20.39 -35.22 -2.86
N GLN A 166 -20.82 -34.22 -3.63
CA GLN A 166 -20.27 -33.86 -4.94
C GLN A 166 -18.89 -33.21 -4.83
N ALA A 167 -18.09 -33.30 -5.90
CA ALA A 167 -16.77 -32.69 -5.96
C ALA A 167 -16.85 -31.18 -6.29
N VAL A 168 -15.84 -30.40 -5.88
CA VAL A 168 -15.88 -28.91 -6.00
C VAL A 168 -15.93 -28.44 -7.46
N ASP A 169 -15.44 -29.23 -8.42
CA ASP A 169 -15.57 -28.95 -9.85
C ASP A 169 -17.01 -29.10 -10.37
N GLU A 170 -17.85 -29.92 -9.74
CA GLU A 170 -19.29 -29.95 -10.02
C GLU A 170 -20.00 -28.68 -9.50
N TRP A 171 -19.41 -27.99 -8.52
CA TRP A 171 -19.87 -26.69 -8.00
C TRP A 171 -19.57 -25.50 -8.92
N GLU A 172 -18.74 -25.68 -9.95
CA GLU A 172 -18.55 -24.69 -11.02
C GLU A 172 -19.71 -24.66 -12.04
N THR A 173 -20.80 -25.41 -11.80
CA THR A 173 -21.94 -25.51 -12.72
C THR A 173 -23.18 -24.70 -12.26
N THR A 174 -24.00 -24.27 -13.22
CA THR A 174 -25.23 -23.50 -12.97
C THR A 174 -26.32 -24.28 -12.22
N GLU A 175 -26.18 -25.60 -12.02
CA GLU A 175 -27.17 -26.40 -11.28
C GLU A 175 -27.14 -26.07 -9.78
N ILE A 176 -26.01 -25.60 -9.24
CA ILE A 176 -25.86 -25.35 -7.80
C ILE A 176 -26.44 -24.01 -7.32
N VAL A 177 -26.75 -23.11 -8.25
CA VAL A 177 -27.61 -21.95 -8.00
C VAL A 177 -28.94 -22.39 -7.38
N ALA A 178 -29.47 -23.54 -7.81
CA ALA A 178 -30.71 -24.10 -7.29
C ALA A 178 -30.65 -24.46 -5.79
N ASN A 179 -29.47 -24.64 -5.20
CA ASN A 179 -29.31 -24.90 -3.77
C ASN A 179 -29.35 -23.59 -2.96
N CYS A 180 -28.68 -22.54 -3.44
CA CYS A 180 -28.66 -21.24 -2.75
C CYS A 180 -30.05 -20.57 -2.73
N VAL A 181 -30.77 -20.62 -3.85
CA VAL A 181 -32.08 -19.95 -4.00
C VAL A 181 -33.24 -20.68 -3.30
N GLN A 182 -32.98 -21.79 -2.60
CA GLN A 182 -33.95 -22.41 -1.69
C GLN A 182 -34.09 -21.62 -0.37
N CYS A 183 -33.05 -20.91 0.03
CA CYS A 183 -33.01 -20.11 1.26
C CYS A 183 -32.88 -18.60 1.02
N HIS A 184 -32.28 -18.19 -0.10
CA HIS A 184 -32.13 -16.78 -0.48
C HIS A 184 -33.20 -16.37 -1.50
N GLU A 185 -34.03 -15.38 -1.15
CA GLU A 185 -34.95 -14.73 -2.09
C GLU A 185 -34.15 -13.90 -3.10
N VAL A 186 -34.25 -14.26 -4.38
CA VAL A 186 -33.55 -13.60 -5.49
C VAL A 186 -34.41 -12.46 -6.02
N GLU A 187 -34.21 -11.25 -5.50
CA GLU A 187 -34.86 -10.04 -6.00
C GLU A 187 -34.06 -9.37 -7.14
N GLU A 188 -34.78 -8.68 -8.02
CA GLU A 188 -34.24 -7.96 -9.18
C GLU A 188 -33.51 -6.68 -8.70
N GLY A 189 -32.19 -6.78 -8.52
CA GLY A 189 -31.33 -5.69 -8.06
C GLY A 189 -30.42 -6.00 -6.87
N ASP A 190 -30.52 -7.20 -6.27
CA ASP A 190 -29.50 -7.67 -5.31
C ASP A 190 -28.19 -8.03 -6.06
N ARG A 191 -27.04 -7.62 -5.52
CA ARG A 191 -25.72 -7.95 -6.05
C ARG A 191 -25.38 -9.44 -5.89
N LEU A 192 -26.00 -10.12 -4.93
CA LEU A 192 -25.83 -11.58 -4.81
C LEU A 192 -26.54 -12.32 -5.96
N THR A 193 -27.65 -11.78 -6.48
CA THR A 193 -28.39 -12.35 -7.62
C THR A 193 -27.50 -12.52 -8.85
N SER A 194 -26.79 -11.47 -9.29
CA SER A 194 -25.98 -11.54 -10.51
C SER A 194 -24.79 -12.50 -10.38
N VAL A 195 -24.17 -12.58 -9.20
CA VAL A 195 -23.07 -13.53 -8.92
C VAL A 195 -23.56 -14.97 -8.79
N LEU A 196 -24.76 -15.18 -8.24
CA LEU A 196 -25.41 -16.49 -8.23
C LEU A 196 -25.79 -16.93 -9.65
N GLU A 197 -26.42 -16.07 -10.46
CA GLU A 197 -26.78 -16.37 -11.86
C GLU A 197 -25.55 -16.63 -12.75
N ALA A 198 -24.46 -15.89 -12.54
CA ALA A 198 -23.17 -16.13 -13.19
C ALA A 198 -22.41 -17.37 -12.65
N GLY A 199 -22.91 -17.95 -11.54
CA GLY A 199 -22.32 -19.07 -10.82
C GLY A 199 -21.13 -18.66 -9.95
N LEU A 200 -21.32 -18.78 -8.63
CA LEU A 200 -20.38 -18.34 -7.58
C LEU A 200 -18.94 -18.87 -7.72
N PHE A 201 -18.79 -20.02 -8.38
CA PHE A 201 -17.52 -20.73 -8.56
C PHE A 201 -17.05 -20.79 -10.03
N THR A 202 -17.72 -20.13 -10.98
CA THR A 202 -17.37 -20.28 -12.41
C THR A 202 -16.04 -19.63 -12.79
N SER A 203 -15.43 -20.18 -13.84
CA SER A 203 -14.23 -19.62 -14.50
C SER A 203 -14.51 -18.48 -15.48
N GLN A 204 -15.68 -17.83 -15.38
CA GLN A 204 -16.01 -16.62 -16.17
C GLN A 204 -15.06 -15.46 -15.82
N PRO A 205 -14.95 -14.42 -16.67
CA PRO A 205 -14.22 -13.20 -16.33
C PRO A 205 -14.84 -12.59 -15.06
N ARG A 206 -14.11 -12.64 -13.94
CA ARG A 206 -14.55 -12.03 -12.68
C ARG A 206 -14.51 -10.51 -12.85
N GLU A 207 -15.66 -9.91 -13.11
CA GLU A 207 -15.85 -8.46 -13.10
C GLU A 207 -15.91 -7.96 -11.66
N ASP A 208 -15.80 -6.64 -11.43
CA ASP A 208 -15.63 -6.09 -10.08
C ASP A 208 -16.82 -6.40 -9.16
N GLU A 209 -18.01 -6.58 -9.74
CA GLU A 209 -19.22 -7.06 -9.05
C GLU A 209 -19.01 -8.40 -8.32
N TYR A 210 -18.20 -9.30 -8.88
CA TYR A 210 -17.86 -10.59 -8.25
C TYR A 210 -17.10 -10.37 -6.94
N CYS A 211 -16.09 -9.51 -6.95
CA CYS A 211 -15.30 -9.18 -5.77
C CYS A 211 -16.18 -8.47 -4.73
N LEU A 212 -16.97 -7.48 -5.18
CA LEU A 212 -17.82 -6.65 -4.33
C LEU A 212 -18.96 -7.45 -3.66
N ALA A 213 -19.51 -8.51 -4.26
CA ALA A 213 -20.57 -9.30 -3.62
C ALA A 213 -20.19 -9.84 -2.22
N CYS A 214 -18.93 -10.21 -2.03
CA CYS A 214 -18.37 -10.50 -0.71
C CYS A 214 -17.78 -9.23 -0.06
N HIS A 215 -16.93 -8.49 -0.76
CA HIS A 215 -16.18 -7.38 -0.16
C HIS A 215 -17.02 -6.15 0.23
N THR A 216 -18.33 -6.08 -0.04
CA THR A 216 -19.21 -5.04 0.51
C THR A 216 -19.92 -5.44 1.80
N GLN A 217 -19.77 -6.68 2.29
CA GLN A 217 -20.41 -7.11 3.54
C GLN A 217 -19.81 -6.36 4.74
N PRO A 218 -20.63 -5.91 5.71
CA PRO A 218 -20.15 -5.17 6.88
C PRO A 218 -19.25 -6.03 7.78
N ASP A 219 -18.39 -5.37 8.54
CA ASP A 219 -17.53 -5.93 9.59
C ASP A 219 -16.54 -7.05 9.17
N MET A 220 -16.36 -7.29 7.86
CA MET A 220 -15.36 -8.23 7.36
C MET A 220 -13.95 -7.77 7.75
N THR A 221 -13.28 -8.55 8.58
CA THR A 221 -11.98 -8.18 9.18
C THR A 221 -11.00 -9.34 9.10
N LEU A 222 -9.79 -9.07 8.57
CA LEU A 222 -8.63 -9.93 8.71
C LEU A 222 -7.90 -9.59 10.02
N THR A 223 -7.48 -10.60 10.78
CA THR A 223 -6.60 -10.44 11.94
C THR A 223 -5.25 -11.10 11.66
N PHE A 224 -4.15 -10.36 11.83
CA PHE A 224 -2.79 -10.84 11.61
C PHE A 224 -2.24 -11.56 12.86
N PRO A 225 -1.19 -12.40 12.74
CA PRO A 225 -0.60 -13.12 13.86
C PRO A 225 -0.13 -12.27 15.04
N ASN A 226 0.27 -11.01 14.82
CA ASN A 226 0.63 -10.06 15.88
C ASN A 226 -0.57 -9.41 16.59
N GLY A 227 -1.79 -9.59 16.08
CA GLY A 227 -3.03 -8.99 16.60
C GLY A 227 -3.52 -7.74 15.86
N ASP A 228 -2.81 -7.27 14.82
CA ASP A 228 -3.31 -6.19 13.96
C ASP A 228 -4.59 -6.62 13.24
N THR A 229 -5.46 -5.67 12.92
CA THR A 229 -6.67 -5.90 12.15
C THR A 229 -6.76 -5.03 10.91
N LYS A 230 -7.30 -5.58 9.82
CA LYS A 230 -7.58 -4.85 8.58
C LYS A 230 -9.00 -5.14 8.11
N SER A 231 -9.79 -4.08 7.91
CA SER A 231 -11.08 -4.18 7.23
C SER A 231 -10.86 -4.71 5.81
N LEU A 232 -11.64 -5.72 5.44
CA LEU A 232 -11.80 -6.23 4.09
C LEU A 232 -13.09 -5.69 3.44
N THR A 233 -13.93 -4.98 4.21
CA THR A 233 -15.11 -4.28 3.70
C THR A 233 -14.69 -3.05 2.89
N ILE A 234 -15.23 -2.95 1.68
CA ILE A 234 -15.07 -1.87 0.72
C ILE A 234 -16.40 -1.14 0.60
N ASP A 235 -16.39 0.17 0.81
CA ASP A 235 -17.54 1.03 0.49
C ASP A 235 -17.54 1.30 -1.03
N PRO A 236 -18.60 0.90 -1.78
CA PRO A 236 -18.67 1.11 -3.22
C PRO A 236 -18.62 2.59 -3.62
N GLU A 237 -19.20 3.49 -2.81
CA GLU A 237 -19.26 4.91 -3.12
C GLU A 237 -17.88 5.56 -2.97
N VAL A 238 -17.17 5.23 -1.89
CA VAL A 238 -15.78 5.69 -1.67
C VAL A 238 -14.86 5.17 -2.77
N LEU A 239 -15.01 3.90 -3.18
CA LEU A 239 -14.22 3.33 -4.29
C LEU A 239 -14.49 4.05 -5.61
N ARG A 240 -15.76 4.35 -5.94
CA ARG A 240 -16.12 5.08 -7.16
C ARG A 240 -15.55 6.51 -7.20
N GLN A 241 -15.52 7.17 -6.05
CA GLN A 241 -14.98 8.52 -5.87
C GLN A 241 -13.44 8.56 -5.78
N SER A 242 -12.78 7.39 -5.71
CA SER A 242 -11.32 7.31 -5.66
C SER A 242 -10.65 7.69 -7.00
N ALA A 243 -9.35 7.98 -6.98
CA ALA A 243 -8.56 8.41 -8.14
C ALA A 243 -8.55 7.40 -9.31
N HIS A 244 -8.87 6.14 -9.06
CA HIS A 244 -9.06 5.08 -10.07
C HIS A 244 -10.49 4.54 -10.15
N GLY A 245 -11.44 5.21 -9.49
CA GLY A 245 -12.86 4.94 -9.55
C GLY A 245 -13.56 5.56 -10.76
N GLU A 246 -14.80 5.15 -10.99
CA GLU A 246 -15.58 5.51 -12.18
C GLU A 246 -16.00 6.99 -12.27
N ASP A 247 -16.08 7.71 -11.15
CA ASP A 247 -16.61 9.09 -11.11
C ASP A 247 -15.54 10.15 -11.43
N ASN A 248 -14.30 9.73 -11.69
CA ASN A 248 -13.16 10.61 -11.95
C ASN A 248 -12.70 10.63 -13.41
N PRO A 249 -12.03 11.71 -13.87
CA PRO A 249 -11.59 11.86 -15.27
C PRO A 249 -10.34 11.04 -15.63
N TRP A 250 -9.74 10.33 -14.67
CA TRP A 250 -8.59 9.44 -14.89
C TRP A 250 -9.03 8.08 -15.41
N GLN A 251 -8.07 7.19 -15.67
CA GLN A 251 -8.39 5.83 -16.11
C GLN A 251 -9.01 5.04 -14.94
N PRO A 252 -10.27 4.57 -15.06
CA PRO A 252 -10.84 3.67 -14.07
C PRO A 252 -10.13 2.31 -14.16
N LEU A 253 -9.90 1.67 -13.01
CA LEU A 253 -9.22 0.38 -12.91
C LEU A 253 -10.15 -0.65 -12.25
N ALA A 254 -10.22 -1.83 -12.86
CA ALA A 254 -10.87 -2.99 -12.28
C ALA A 254 -10.00 -3.59 -11.15
N CYS A 255 -10.60 -4.31 -10.21
CA CYS A 255 -9.90 -4.92 -9.06
C CYS A 255 -8.67 -5.74 -9.50
N ARG A 256 -8.80 -6.51 -10.60
CA ARG A 256 -7.73 -7.35 -11.15
C ARG A 256 -6.57 -6.56 -11.77
N ASN A 257 -6.71 -5.27 -12.08
CA ASN A 257 -5.60 -4.45 -12.55
C ASN A 257 -4.54 -4.22 -11.45
N CYS A 258 -4.93 -4.26 -10.18
CA CYS A 258 -4.01 -4.15 -9.04
C CYS A 258 -3.80 -5.48 -8.31
N HIS A 259 -4.86 -6.27 -8.09
CA HIS A 259 -4.74 -7.57 -7.40
C HIS A 259 -4.20 -8.70 -8.29
N GLY A 260 -4.22 -8.53 -9.62
CA GLY A 260 -3.76 -9.51 -10.60
C GLY A 260 -4.76 -10.65 -10.87
N ASP A 261 -4.61 -11.30 -12.04
CA ASP A 261 -5.48 -12.41 -12.47
C ASP A 261 -5.31 -13.70 -11.65
N ALA A 262 -4.27 -13.81 -10.82
CA ALA A 262 -4.05 -14.94 -9.94
C ALA A 262 -4.94 -14.90 -8.68
N MET A 263 -5.55 -13.76 -8.36
CA MET A 263 -6.44 -13.63 -7.21
C MET A 263 -7.78 -14.31 -7.51
N THR A 264 -7.89 -15.57 -7.10
CA THR A 264 -9.08 -16.40 -7.26
C THR A 264 -9.69 -16.73 -5.90
N TYR A 265 -10.99 -17.03 -5.90
CA TYR A 265 -11.67 -17.61 -4.75
C TYR A 265 -11.74 -19.16 -4.91
N PRO A 266 -11.47 -19.95 -3.86
CA PRO A 266 -11.02 -19.54 -2.52
C PRO A 266 -9.61 -18.94 -2.52
N HIS A 267 -9.43 -17.84 -1.78
CA HIS A 267 -8.15 -17.12 -1.72
C HIS A 267 -7.06 -17.95 -1.04
N GLU A 268 -5.82 -17.86 -1.53
CA GLU A 268 -4.67 -18.44 -0.84
C GLU A 268 -4.46 -17.80 0.55
N PRO A 269 -4.13 -18.58 1.59
CA PRO A 269 -3.85 -18.03 2.92
C PRO A 269 -2.67 -17.04 2.90
N LEU A 270 -2.84 -15.91 3.59
CA LEU A 270 -1.79 -14.91 3.74
C LEU A 270 -0.74 -15.35 4.78
N ASP A 271 0.52 -15.45 4.35
CA ASP A 271 1.68 -15.81 5.19
C ASP A 271 2.49 -14.56 5.58
N VAL A 272 1.86 -13.65 6.32
CA VAL A 272 2.44 -12.39 6.82
C VAL A 272 2.11 -12.21 8.31
N GLY A 273 3.07 -11.69 9.08
CA GLY A 273 2.99 -11.62 10.54
C GLY A 273 2.25 -10.39 11.09
N SER A 274 2.15 -9.32 10.30
CA SER A 274 1.57 -8.03 10.69
C SER A 274 0.91 -7.28 9.54
N LEU A 275 0.08 -6.27 9.86
CA LEU A 275 -0.45 -5.35 8.86
C LEU A 275 0.66 -4.54 8.19
N ARG A 276 1.72 -4.19 8.93
CA ARG A 276 2.84 -3.41 8.38
C ARG A 276 3.63 -4.21 7.34
N GLU A 277 3.96 -5.48 7.63
CA GLU A 277 4.58 -6.38 6.66
C GLU A 277 3.71 -6.56 5.41
N TYR A 278 2.39 -6.71 5.57
CA TYR A 278 1.46 -6.76 4.45
C TYR A 278 1.51 -5.49 3.58
N SER A 279 1.48 -4.30 4.17
CA SER A 279 1.60 -3.04 3.42
C SER A 279 2.94 -2.95 2.67
N LEU A 280 4.05 -3.34 3.31
CA LEU A 280 5.38 -3.37 2.71
C LEU A 280 5.51 -4.41 1.57
N GLU A 281 4.79 -5.52 1.65
CA GLU A 281 4.75 -6.52 0.56
C GLU A 281 3.91 -6.05 -0.63
N LYS A 282 2.81 -5.31 -0.39
CA LYS A 282 1.83 -4.96 -1.44
C LYS A 282 2.01 -3.60 -2.10
N TYR A 283 2.64 -2.60 -1.46
CA TYR A 283 2.84 -1.29 -2.09
C TYR A 283 3.61 -1.29 -3.43
N PRO A 284 4.52 -2.25 -3.75
CA PRO A 284 5.20 -2.28 -5.06
C PRO A 284 4.26 -2.53 -6.24
N THR A 285 3.02 -2.98 -6.01
CA THR A 285 1.98 -3.06 -7.05
C THR A 285 1.79 -1.73 -7.79
N CYS A 286 1.91 -0.61 -7.09
CA CYS A 286 1.79 0.73 -7.68
C CYS A 286 2.86 1.00 -8.76
N ALA A 287 4.06 0.42 -8.64
CA ALA A 287 5.17 0.59 -9.58
C ALA A 287 4.86 0.07 -11.00
N SER A 288 3.86 -0.81 -11.15
CA SER A 288 3.44 -1.35 -12.45
C SER A 288 2.86 -0.30 -13.40
N CYS A 289 2.39 0.85 -12.88
CA CYS A 289 1.88 1.98 -13.65
C CYS A 289 2.48 3.34 -13.22
N HIS A 290 2.97 3.46 -11.99
CA HIS A 290 3.58 4.67 -11.44
C HIS A 290 5.10 4.50 -11.22
N ASP A 291 5.79 3.84 -12.16
CA ASP A 291 7.23 3.55 -12.12
C ASP A 291 8.08 4.78 -11.74
N HIS A 292 7.87 5.91 -12.39
CA HIS A 292 8.63 7.13 -12.12
C HIS A 292 8.41 7.69 -10.70
N ASN A 293 7.18 7.65 -10.18
CA ASN A 293 6.89 8.11 -8.83
C ASN A 293 7.42 7.14 -7.78
N TYR A 294 7.41 5.84 -8.09
CA TYR A 294 7.98 4.80 -7.24
C TYR A 294 9.49 4.94 -7.12
N ASP A 295 10.20 5.15 -8.24
CA ASP A 295 11.65 5.42 -8.25
C ASP A 295 11.99 6.68 -7.41
N LEU A 296 11.23 7.77 -7.57
CA LEU A 296 11.41 8.99 -6.76
C LEU A 296 11.19 8.73 -5.26
N ALA A 297 10.19 7.91 -4.91
CA ALA A 297 9.88 7.57 -3.51
C ALA A 297 11.00 6.75 -2.86
N LEU A 298 11.64 5.85 -3.61
CA LEU A 298 12.83 5.12 -3.15
C LEU A 298 14.04 6.06 -2.93
N ASP A 299 14.22 7.05 -3.80
CA ASP A 299 15.27 8.09 -3.67
C ASP A 299 14.94 9.18 -2.61
N SER A 300 13.82 9.07 -1.88
CA SER A 300 13.39 10.03 -0.85
C SER A 300 13.92 9.69 0.55
N VAL A 301 13.74 10.61 1.53
CA VAL A 301 14.05 10.34 2.95
C VAL A 301 13.31 9.14 3.53
N HIS A 302 12.08 8.88 3.08
CA HIS A 302 11.32 7.70 3.52
C HIS A 302 11.86 6.42 2.87
N GLY A 303 12.25 6.48 1.60
CA GLY A 303 12.89 5.36 0.90
C GLY A 303 14.25 5.00 1.52
N ALA A 304 15.07 6.00 1.83
CA ALA A 304 16.34 5.82 2.52
C ALA A 304 16.17 5.22 3.93
N ALA A 305 15.22 5.73 4.73
CA ALA A 305 14.92 5.17 6.05
C ALA A 305 14.44 3.71 5.97
N LEU A 306 13.62 3.38 4.95
CA LEU A 306 13.17 2.01 4.72
C LEU A 306 14.32 1.07 4.31
N GLU A 307 15.29 1.55 3.50
CA GLU A 307 16.51 0.79 3.15
C GLU A 307 17.41 0.57 4.38
N GLU A 308 17.48 1.54 5.30
CA GLU A 308 18.19 1.41 6.58
C GLU A 308 17.50 0.44 7.57
N GLY A 309 16.26 0.01 7.27
CA GLY A 309 15.50 -0.98 8.03
C GLY A 309 14.45 -0.38 8.98
N GLU A 310 14.18 0.92 8.90
CA GLU A 310 13.10 1.57 9.64
C GLU A 310 11.76 1.23 8.97
N LEU A 311 11.18 0.08 9.36
CA LEU A 311 9.98 -0.48 8.73
C LEU A 311 8.78 0.47 8.75
N GLU A 312 8.71 1.41 9.70
CA GLU A 312 7.64 2.41 9.83
C GLU A 312 7.81 3.63 8.89
N ALA A 313 8.86 3.69 8.06
CA ALA A 313 9.03 4.76 7.08
C ALA A 313 7.92 4.74 6.02
N ALA A 314 7.32 5.89 5.73
CA ALA A 314 6.08 5.96 4.95
C ALA A 314 6.22 5.45 3.50
N VAL A 315 5.31 4.57 3.09
CA VAL A 315 5.14 4.08 1.71
C VAL A 315 3.83 4.61 1.09
N CYS A 316 3.59 4.31 -0.19
CA CYS A 316 2.48 4.88 -0.97
C CYS A 316 1.11 4.81 -0.27
N THR A 317 0.79 3.69 0.38
CA THR A 317 -0.49 3.45 1.06
C THR A 317 -0.67 4.26 2.34
N ASP A 318 0.41 4.70 2.98
CA ASP A 318 0.36 5.51 4.19
C ASP A 318 -0.07 6.96 3.87
N CYS A 319 0.22 7.43 2.65
CA CYS A 319 -0.17 8.76 2.18
C CYS A 319 -1.49 8.78 1.39
N HIS A 320 -1.67 7.81 0.49
CA HIS A 320 -2.79 7.82 -0.46
C HIS A 320 -4.00 7.00 0.00
N GLY A 321 -3.81 5.95 0.80
CA GLY A 321 -4.81 4.89 0.95
C GLY A 321 -4.66 3.84 -0.16
N ALA A 322 -5.60 2.90 -0.23
CA ALA A 322 -5.54 1.76 -1.17
C ALA A 322 -6.76 1.66 -2.09
N HIS A 323 -7.95 1.99 -1.57
CA HIS A 323 -9.23 1.93 -2.30
C HIS A 323 -10.07 3.21 -2.13
N ASP A 324 -9.46 4.23 -1.50
CA ASP A 324 -10.08 5.40 -0.89
C ASP A 324 -9.25 6.69 -1.11
N THR A 325 -8.28 6.63 -2.03
CA THR A 325 -7.48 7.78 -2.46
C THR A 325 -8.36 8.76 -3.23
N PRO A 326 -8.65 9.98 -2.75
CA PRO A 326 -9.42 10.97 -3.50
C PRO A 326 -8.58 11.53 -4.66
N PRO A 327 -9.19 12.38 -5.51
CA PRO A 327 -8.45 13.35 -6.31
C PRO A 327 -7.27 14.01 -5.55
N PRO A 328 -6.09 14.15 -6.16
CA PRO A 328 -5.00 14.90 -5.55
C PRO A 328 -5.40 16.37 -5.29
N ASP A 329 -4.88 16.94 -4.21
CA ASP A 329 -5.11 18.33 -3.78
C ASP A 329 -6.54 18.65 -3.27
N GLU A 330 -7.40 17.63 -3.07
CA GLU A 330 -8.82 17.80 -2.70
C GLU A 330 -9.22 16.98 -1.44
N PRO A 331 -9.74 17.62 -0.37
CA PRO A 331 -9.59 19.03 -0.06
C PRO A 331 -8.13 19.31 0.36
N ARG A 332 -7.63 20.52 0.11
CA ARG A 332 -6.19 20.83 0.17
C ARG A 332 -5.56 20.59 1.55
N GLU A 333 -6.28 20.85 2.63
CA GLU A 333 -5.83 20.60 4.00
C GLU A 333 -5.56 19.12 4.31
N ARG A 334 -6.16 18.19 3.54
CA ARG A 334 -5.87 16.75 3.65
C ARG A 334 -4.38 16.46 3.54
N ILE A 335 -3.64 17.19 2.69
CA ILE A 335 -2.20 17.02 2.50
C ILE A 335 -1.45 17.20 3.84
N SER A 336 -1.71 18.29 4.54
CA SER A 336 -1.07 18.59 5.82
C SER A 336 -1.51 17.58 6.91
N HIS A 337 -2.77 17.17 6.92
CA HIS A 337 -3.28 16.11 7.80
C HIS A 337 -2.69 14.71 7.52
N THR A 338 -2.33 14.39 6.27
CA THR A 338 -1.59 13.16 5.95
C THR A 338 -0.21 13.19 6.62
N CYS A 339 0.53 14.30 6.51
CA CYS A 339 1.82 14.46 7.18
C CYS A 339 1.71 14.41 8.71
N GLN A 340 0.62 14.95 9.28
CA GLN A 340 0.34 14.96 10.73
C GLN A 340 0.34 13.55 11.36
N GLN A 341 -0.05 12.51 10.61
CA GLN A 341 -0.17 11.14 11.14
C GLN A 341 1.12 10.64 11.79
N CYS A 342 2.28 11.03 11.24
CA CYS A 342 3.61 10.72 11.78
C CYS A 342 4.36 11.96 12.30
N HIS A 343 4.16 13.13 11.69
CA HIS A 343 4.87 14.37 12.02
C HIS A 343 4.04 15.35 12.86
N SER A 344 3.22 14.85 13.78
CA SER A 344 2.27 15.63 14.60
C SER A 344 2.89 16.88 15.25
N THR A 345 4.02 16.76 15.93
CA THR A 345 4.71 17.91 16.57
C THR A 345 5.06 19.03 15.58
N ILE A 346 5.42 18.67 14.34
CA ILE A 346 5.75 19.65 13.28
C ILE A 346 4.48 20.21 12.64
N PHE A 347 3.42 19.40 12.53
CA PHE A 347 2.11 19.87 12.12
C PHE A 347 1.54 20.88 13.13
N ASP A 348 1.73 20.68 14.43
CA ASP A 348 1.27 21.62 15.46
C ASP A 348 1.95 23.01 15.29
N ASP A 349 3.28 23.04 15.09
CA ASP A 349 4.02 24.27 14.75
C ASP A 349 3.51 24.93 13.45
N TYR A 350 3.18 24.12 12.43
CA TYR A 350 2.62 24.60 11.16
C TYR A 350 1.20 25.16 11.31
N ALA A 351 0.33 24.50 12.06
CA ALA A 351 -1.05 24.90 12.29
C ALA A 351 -1.13 26.26 13.01
N GLU A 352 -0.17 26.55 13.91
CA GLU A 352 -0.04 27.87 14.54
C GLU A 352 0.66 28.94 13.66
N SER A 353 1.08 28.61 12.43
CA SER A 353 1.71 29.57 11.52
C SER A 353 0.67 30.34 10.70
N VAL A 354 1.06 31.48 10.12
CA VAL A 354 0.16 32.25 9.23
C VAL A 354 -0.23 31.51 7.95
N HIS A 355 0.49 30.43 7.58
CA HIS A 355 0.10 29.57 6.47
C HIS A 355 -0.86 28.47 6.93
N GLY A 356 -0.62 27.85 8.08
CA GLY A 356 -1.49 26.81 8.62
C GLY A 356 -2.82 27.36 9.13
N GLU A 357 -2.83 28.48 9.87
CA GLU A 357 -4.04 29.17 10.35
C GLU A 357 -4.94 29.52 9.15
N ALA A 358 -4.37 30.13 8.11
CA ALA A 358 -5.10 30.49 6.89
C ALA A 358 -5.66 29.28 6.12
N LEU A 359 -4.94 28.15 6.05
CA LEU A 359 -5.43 26.94 5.39
C LEU A 359 -6.52 26.24 6.22
N LEU A 360 -6.24 26.03 7.51
CA LEU A 360 -7.01 25.14 8.39
C LEU A 360 -8.22 25.82 9.03
N GLU A 361 -8.16 27.13 9.32
CA GLU A 361 -9.26 27.88 9.93
C GLU A 361 -10.06 28.68 8.90
N ASP A 362 -9.39 29.39 7.99
CA ASP A 362 -10.05 30.24 6.97
C ASP A 362 -10.39 29.49 5.67
N GLY A 363 -9.81 28.30 5.43
CA GLY A 363 -10.00 27.54 4.18
C GLY A 363 -9.32 28.18 2.97
N ASN A 364 -8.24 28.95 3.18
CA ASN A 364 -7.53 29.64 2.12
C ASN A 364 -6.52 28.73 1.42
N GLU A 365 -6.73 28.44 0.13
CA GLU A 365 -5.88 27.54 -0.66
C GLU A 365 -4.62 28.19 -1.25
N ASP A 366 -4.51 29.53 -1.20
CA ASP A 366 -3.37 30.29 -1.73
C ASP A 366 -2.07 30.11 -0.94
N VAL A 367 -2.15 29.50 0.25
CA VAL A 367 -1.03 29.29 1.17
C VAL A 367 -0.40 27.89 0.98
N PRO A 368 0.89 27.71 1.34
CA PRO A 368 1.57 26.43 1.17
C PRO A 368 1.14 25.38 2.20
N THR A 369 1.05 24.13 1.74
CA THR A 369 1.04 22.90 2.53
C THR A 369 2.46 22.34 2.66
N CYS A 370 2.63 21.22 3.38
CA CYS A 370 3.92 20.53 3.52
C CYS A 370 4.61 20.23 2.16
N ILE A 371 3.85 19.80 1.14
CA ILE A 371 4.43 19.37 -0.14
C ILE A 371 4.95 20.54 -0.99
N ASN A 372 4.50 21.78 -0.74
CA ASN A 372 4.97 22.95 -1.47
C ASN A 372 6.44 23.28 -1.14
N CYS A 373 6.92 22.90 0.05
CA CYS A 373 8.30 23.07 0.46
C CYS A 373 9.11 21.76 0.38
N HIS A 374 8.51 20.61 0.68
CA HIS A 374 9.22 19.33 0.75
C HIS A 374 9.13 18.46 -0.51
N GLY A 375 8.20 18.72 -1.43
CA GLY A 375 7.86 17.80 -2.52
C GLY A 375 6.87 16.70 -2.08
N VAL A 376 6.54 15.79 -3.00
CA VAL A 376 5.52 14.73 -2.78
C VAL A 376 6.16 13.34 -2.78
N HIS A 377 6.66 12.91 -3.94
CA HIS A 377 7.33 11.61 -4.08
C HIS A 377 8.85 11.74 -3.95
N ASN A 378 9.39 12.94 -4.07
CA ASN A 378 10.82 13.24 -4.09
C ASN A 378 11.27 13.98 -2.82
N ILE A 379 10.73 13.60 -1.66
CA ILE A 379 10.96 14.30 -0.38
C ILE A 379 12.45 14.20 -0.02
N GLY A 380 13.17 15.31 -0.19
CA GLY A 380 14.59 15.42 0.09
C GLY A 380 14.86 15.73 1.57
N ASP A 381 16.08 15.39 2.02
CA ASP A 381 16.52 15.67 3.40
C ASP A 381 16.64 17.18 3.65
N PRO A 382 15.79 17.76 4.53
CA PRO A 382 15.77 19.20 4.80
C PRO A 382 16.98 19.67 5.61
N THR A 383 17.80 18.76 6.14
CA THR A 383 19.03 19.07 6.87
C THR A 383 20.24 19.29 5.95
N THR A 384 20.11 19.01 4.65
CA THR A 384 21.21 19.12 3.68
C THR A 384 21.52 20.57 3.30
N ASP A 385 22.80 20.84 3.03
CA ASP A 385 23.25 22.11 2.45
C ASP A 385 22.55 22.42 1.11
N LEU A 386 22.22 21.38 0.33
CA LEU A 386 21.49 21.48 -0.93
C LEU A 386 20.06 22.01 -0.74
N PHE A 387 19.33 21.51 0.27
CA PHE A 387 18.01 22.02 0.62
C PHE A 387 18.10 23.46 1.15
N ARG A 388 19.07 23.74 2.02
CA ARG A 388 19.32 25.09 2.55
C ARG A 388 19.59 26.11 1.44
N ILE A 389 20.49 25.80 0.50
CA ILE A 389 20.85 26.69 -0.60
C ILE A 389 19.64 26.99 -1.51
N ARG A 390 18.77 26.01 -1.76
CA ARG A 390 17.57 26.14 -2.61
C ARG A 390 16.32 26.69 -1.91
N SER A 391 16.38 26.86 -0.60
CA SER A 391 15.24 27.35 0.18
C SER A 391 14.73 28.76 -0.22
N PRO A 392 15.55 29.72 -0.72
CA PRO A 392 15.03 30.98 -1.20
C PRO A 392 14.09 30.84 -2.41
N GLU A 393 14.37 29.93 -3.34
CA GLU A 393 13.52 29.68 -4.51
C GLU A 393 12.17 29.07 -4.10
N LEU A 394 12.14 28.22 -3.05
CA LEU A 394 10.89 27.69 -2.49
C LEU A 394 9.99 28.82 -2.01
N CYS A 395 10.52 29.74 -1.20
CA CYS A 395 9.77 30.92 -0.74
C CYS A 395 9.38 31.85 -1.89
N ALA A 396 10.28 32.04 -2.87
CA ALA A 396 10.05 32.92 -4.02
C ALA A 396 8.91 32.44 -4.93
N SER A 397 8.67 31.12 -5.01
CA SER A 397 7.60 30.54 -5.85
C SER A 397 6.22 31.17 -5.59
N CYS A 398 5.92 31.50 -4.32
CA CYS A 398 4.75 32.25 -3.91
C CYS A 398 5.07 33.74 -3.70
N HIS A 399 6.11 34.08 -2.94
CA HIS A 399 6.34 35.46 -2.50
C HIS A 399 6.92 36.41 -3.57
N ALA A 400 7.40 35.90 -4.71
CA ALA A 400 7.74 36.71 -5.88
C ALA A 400 6.60 36.77 -6.93
N ASN A 401 5.50 36.03 -6.72
CA ASN A 401 4.35 36.01 -7.62
C ASN A 401 3.49 37.27 -7.45
N GLN A 402 3.48 38.13 -8.47
CA GLN A 402 2.76 39.41 -8.45
C GLN A 402 1.24 39.28 -8.49
N GLU A 403 0.71 38.19 -9.04
CA GLU A 403 -0.74 37.96 -9.09
C GLU A 403 -1.22 37.53 -7.70
N LEU A 404 -0.57 36.53 -7.11
CA LEU A 404 -0.86 36.00 -5.77
C LEU A 404 -0.67 37.05 -4.66
N MET A 405 0.50 37.69 -4.59
CA MET A 405 0.83 38.59 -3.49
C MET A 405 0.04 39.92 -3.51
N ALA A 406 -0.55 40.30 -4.65
CA ALA A 406 -1.36 41.50 -4.76
C ALA A 406 -2.71 41.41 -4.03
N GLU A 407 -3.25 40.20 -3.83
CA GLU A 407 -4.48 39.98 -3.04
C GLU A 407 -4.24 40.24 -1.54
N TYR A 408 -3.02 39.97 -1.07
CA TYR A 408 -2.62 40.04 0.34
C TYR A 408 -1.87 41.33 0.74
N ASP A 409 -1.77 42.31 -0.18
CA ASP A 409 -0.94 43.53 -0.03
C ASP A 409 0.56 43.23 0.30
N ILE A 410 1.07 42.06 -0.11
CA ILE A 410 2.46 41.65 0.12
C ILE A 410 3.35 42.15 -1.03
N SER A 411 4.52 42.69 -0.69
CA SER A 411 5.47 43.17 -1.70
C SER A 411 6.26 42.03 -2.34
N THR A 412 6.18 41.87 -3.66
CA THR A 412 7.04 40.91 -4.40
C THR A 412 8.51 41.32 -4.49
N ASP A 413 8.85 42.53 -4.05
CA ASP A 413 10.25 42.97 -4.01
C ASP A 413 11.07 42.21 -2.94
N VAL A 414 10.44 41.38 -2.11
CA VAL A 414 11.09 40.59 -1.05
C VAL A 414 12.22 39.70 -1.56
N PHE A 415 12.00 38.96 -2.65
CA PHE A 415 13.02 38.08 -3.22
C PHE A 415 14.14 38.88 -3.90
N GLU A 416 13.77 39.85 -4.75
CA GLU A 416 14.72 40.74 -5.44
C GLU A 416 15.60 41.53 -4.48
N THR A 417 15.06 42.01 -3.36
CA THR A 417 15.83 42.70 -2.33
C THR A 417 16.77 41.76 -1.58
N TYR A 418 16.31 40.54 -1.25
CA TYR A 418 17.14 39.50 -0.63
C TYR A 418 18.34 39.11 -1.53
N VAL A 419 18.11 38.72 -2.78
CA VAL A 419 19.22 38.31 -3.67
C VAL A 419 20.19 39.46 -3.96
N SER A 420 19.73 40.71 -3.86
CA SER A 420 20.59 41.91 -3.97
C SER A 420 21.40 42.24 -2.70
N ASP A 421 21.11 41.59 -1.57
CA ASP A 421 21.83 41.78 -0.31
C ASP A 421 23.03 40.83 -0.15
N PHE A 422 23.86 41.05 0.88
CA PHE A 422 25.08 40.27 1.10
C PHE A 422 24.83 38.80 1.47
N HIS A 423 23.69 38.47 2.07
CA HIS A 423 23.31 37.08 2.34
C HIS A 423 22.87 36.42 1.03
N GLY A 424 21.84 36.97 0.36
CA GLY A 424 21.28 36.39 -0.86
C GLY A 424 22.30 36.31 -2.00
N THR A 425 23.05 37.38 -2.28
CA THR A 425 24.14 37.34 -3.29
C THR A 425 25.18 36.26 -2.98
N THR A 426 25.47 35.98 -1.70
CA THR A 426 26.39 34.89 -1.35
C THR A 426 25.74 33.52 -1.54
N VAL A 427 24.47 33.34 -1.17
CA VAL A 427 23.74 32.07 -1.36
C VAL A 427 23.66 31.74 -2.86
N THR A 428 23.23 32.68 -3.71
CA THR A 428 23.18 32.51 -5.18
C THR A 428 24.56 32.24 -5.80
N LEU A 429 25.64 32.82 -5.25
CA LEU A 429 27.00 32.50 -5.73
C LEU A 429 27.36 31.03 -5.44
N PHE A 430 27.08 30.55 -4.22
CA PHE A 430 27.36 29.16 -3.84
C PHE A 430 26.47 28.17 -4.58
N GLU A 431 25.18 28.49 -4.79
CA GLU A 431 24.27 27.70 -5.63
C GLU A 431 24.84 27.44 -7.03
N HIS A 432 25.45 28.46 -7.64
CA HIS A 432 26.05 28.36 -8.98
C HIS A 432 27.46 27.72 -9.00
N GLU A 433 28.25 27.82 -7.93
CA GLU A 433 29.61 27.27 -7.89
C GLU A 433 29.68 25.83 -7.34
N ASP A 434 29.04 25.56 -6.20
CA ASP A 434 28.91 24.24 -5.59
C ASP A 434 27.67 24.20 -4.65
N PRO A 435 26.50 23.72 -5.12
CA PRO A 435 25.27 23.70 -4.35
C PRO A 435 25.26 22.65 -3.22
N ASN A 436 26.37 21.95 -2.97
CA ASN A 436 26.54 21.07 -1.80
C ASN A 436 27.58 21.62 -0.81
N ALA A 437 28.13 22.82 -1.05
CA ALA A 437 29.05 23.45 -0.12
C ALA A 437 28.31 24.09 1.06
N PRO A 438 28.86 24.04 2.29
CA PRO A 438 28.17 24.56 3.46
C PRO A 438 28.08 26.09 3.46
N VAL A 439 26.84 26.60 3.43
CA VAL A 439 26.56 28.05 3.36
C VAL A 439 26.08 28.58 4.71
N ASN A 440 27.03 29.10 5.47
CA ASN A 440 26.77 29.91 6.67
C ASN A 440 26.43 31.37 6.27
N LYS A 441 25.26 31.55 5.64
CA LYS A 441 24.61 32.81 5.30
C LYS A 441 23.13 32.68 5.60
N ALA A 442 22.49 33.76 6.04
CA ALA A 442 21.07 33.74 6.37
C ALA A 442 20.22 33.49 5.11
N VAL A 443 19.30 32.54 5.18
CA VAL A 443 18.21 32.32 4.22
C VAL A 443 16.88 32.73 4.84
N CYS A 444 15.78 32.68 4.07
CA CYS A 444 14.47 33.18 4.49
C CYS A 444 14.03 32.64 5.87
N TYR A 445 14.16 31.32 6.08
CA TYR A 445 13.68 30.67 7.31
C TYR A 445 14.51 30.99 8.56
N ASP A 446 15.78 31.40 8.43
CA ASP A 446 16.61 31.77 9.59
C ASP A 446 16.08 33.04 10.29
N CYS A 447 15.36 33.89 9.55
CA CYS A 447 14.75 35.11 10.05
C CYS A 447 13.24 34.97 10.32
N HIS A 448 12.54 34.16 9.52
CA HIS A 448 11.08 34.04 9.54
C HIS A 448 10.53 32.83 10.31
N GLY A 449 11.36 31.83 10.62
CA GLY A 449 10.92 30.51 11.08
C GLY A 449 10.78 29.52 9.92
N VAL A 450 10.63 28.23 10.25
CA VAL A 450 10.50 27.13 9.26
C VAL A 450 9.03 26.72 9.12
N HIS A 451 8.49 26.08 10.16
CA HIS A 451 7.09 25.67 10.20
C HIS A 451 6.23 26.68 10.97
N ASN A 452 6.79 27.33 11.98
CA ASN A 452 6.12 28.30 12.86
C ASN A 452 6.16 29.75 12.35
N ILE A 453 6.03 29.98 11.05
CA ILE A 453 6.15 31.32 10.45
C ILE A 453 5.04 32.24 10.97
N LYS A 454 5.40 33.32 11.67
CA LYS A 454 4.47 34.32 12.22
C LYS A 454 4.42 35.60 11.35
N GLY A 455 3.31 36.33 11.45
CA GLY A 455 3.10 37.57 10.70
C GLY A 455 4.07 38.70 11.10
N PRO A 456 4.37 39.67 10.21
CA PRO A 456 5.43 40.66 10.42
C PRO A 456 5.17 41.69 11.54
N ASN A 457 3.96 41.69 12.10
CA ASN A 457 3.59 42.51 13.26
C ASN A 457 3.48 41.73 14.57
N ASP A 458 3.63 40.40 14.52
CA ASP A 458 3.54 39.53 15.66
C ASP A 458 4.76 39.72 16.60
N PRO A 459 4.57 39.84 17.94
CA PRO A 459 5.67 40.04 18.88
C PRO A 459 6.59 38.82 19.05
N GLU A 460 6.13 37.62 18.70
CA GLU A 460 6.88 36.36 18.74
C GLU A 460 7.56 36.06 17.39
N SER A 461 7.30 36.85 16.34
CA SER A 461 8.06 36.77 15.10
C SER A 461 9.56 37.02 15.32
N GLY A 462 10.41 36.33 14.55
CA GLY A 462 11.87 36.51 14.57
C GLY A 462 12.38 37.86 14.03
N ILE A 463 11.45 38.74 13.63
CA ILE A 463 11.73 40.06 13.07
C ILE A 463 11.31 41.18 14.03
N LYS A 464 11.62 42.43 13.68
CA LYS A 464 11.26 43.64 14.45
C LYS A 464 11.81 43.68 15.88
N ALA A 465 11.09 43.13 16.87
CA ALA A 465 11.49 43.19 18.28
C ALA A 465 12.67 42.26 18.60
N ASN A 466 12.68 41.07 18.00
CA ASN A 466 13.67 40.02 18.26
C ASN A 466 14.81 40.03 17.22
N LEU A 467 14.77 40.93 16.23
CA LEU A 467 15.69 40.98 15.10
C LEU A 467 17.17 41.08 15.50
N LEU A 468 17.50 41.78 16.60
CA LEU A 468 18.87 41.82 17.11
C LEU A 468 19.36 40.44 17.56
N GLU A 469 18.52 39.67 18.25
CA GLU A 469 18.83 38.33 18.74
C GLU A 469 19.02 37.37 17.54
N THR A 470 18.13 37.45 16.55
CA THR A 470 18.26 36.76 15.26
C THR A 470 19.60 37.09 14.57
N CYS A 471 19.96 38.37 14.44
CA CYS A 471 21.26 38.77 13.89
C CYS A 471 22.44 38.24 14.73
N GLN A 472 22.32 38.19 16.06
CA GLN A 472 23.40 37.78 16.96
C GLN A 472 23.76 36.29 16.87
N GLN A 473 22.89 35.44 16.29
CA GLN A 473 23.20 34.04 16.01
C GLN A 473 24.44 33.88 15.12
N CYS A 474 24.63 34.79 14.14
CA CYS A 474 25.80 34.82 13.25
C CYS A 474 26.72 36.05 13.48
N HIS A 475 26.21 37.12 14.10
CA HIS A 475 26.94 38.35 14.40
C HIS A 475 26.97 38.62 15.92
N PRO A 476 27.73 37.85 16.72
CA PRO A 476 27.69 37.94 18.19
C PRO A 476 28.09 39.31 18.76
N ASP A 477 28.87 40.10 18.01
CA ASP A 477 29.26 41.47 18.37
C ASP A 477 28.24 42.54 17.91
N ALA A 478 27.10 42.15 17.33
CA ALA A 478 26.06 43.08 16.90
C ALA A 478 25.46 43.85 18.08
N THR A 479 25.30 45.15 17.91
CA THR A 479 24.72 46.06 18.93
C THR A 479 23.33 46.51 18.49
N THR A 480 22.58 47.19 19.36
CA THR A 480 21.20 47.65 19.10
C THR A 480 21.00 48.42 17.80
N ASN A 481 22.04 49.10 17.30
CA ASN A 481 21.98 49.91 16.09
C ASN A 481 22.47 49.14 14.84
N PHE A 482 22.82 47.86 14.96
CA PHE A 482 23.26 47.02 13.85
C PHE A 482 22.10 46.68 12.90
N PRO A 483 20.90 46.29 13.39
CA PRO A 483 19.75 46.06 12.51
C PRO A 483 19.27 47.32 11.77
N ASP A 484 19.49 48.52 12.32
CA ASP A 484 19.13 49.80 11.67
C ASP A 484 19.86 50.05 10.33
N ALA A 485 20.95 49.31 10.07
CA ALA A 485 21.69 49.37 8.80
C ALA A 485 21.08 48.46 7.70
N TRP A 486 20.20 47.53 8.07
CA TRP A 486 19.49 46.66 7.12
C TRP A 486 18.22 47.35 6.64
N THR A 487 18.02 47.40 5.33
CA THR A 487 16.87 48.09 4.72
C THR A 487 15.55 47.32 4.86
N SER A 488 15.59 46.12 5.44
CA SER A 488 14.57 45.08 5.29
C SER A 488 14.30 44.78 3.81
N HIS A 489 13.19 44.11 3.51
CA HIS A 489 12.77 43.69 2.18
C HIS A 489 12.11 44.80 1.34
N PHE A 490 12.43 46.07 1.64
CA PHE A 490 11.88 47.24 0.94
C PHE A 490 12.94 47.90 0.07
N ARG A 491 12.61 48.16 -1.20
CA ARG A 491 13.47 48.99 -2.06
C ARG A 491 13.63 50.39 -1.48
N PRO A 492 14.87 50.93 -1.38
CA PRO A 492 15.11 52.29 -0.92
C PRO A 492 14.29 53.31 -1.71
N SER A 493 13.52 54.13 -1.00
CA SER A 493 12.62 55.16 -1.50
C SER A 493 12.66 56.38 -0.58
N LEU A 494 11.88 57.44 -0.87
CA LEU A 494 11.75 58.59 0.03
C LEU A 494 10.97 58.28 1.32
N GLU A 495 10.22 57.18 1.33
CA GLU A 495 9.45 56.70 2.47
C GLU A 495 10.23 55.66 3.28
N HIS A 496 10.81 54.66 2.58
CA HIS A 496 11.59 53.57 3.16
C HIS A 496 13.08 53.80 2.90
N ASN A 497 13.88 54.04 3.95
CA ASN A 497 15.32 54.27 3.85
C ASN A 497 15.75 55.49 2.99
N PRO A 498 15.23 56.72 3.27
CA PRO A 498 15.44 57.90 2.42
C PRO A 498 16.91 58.30 2.24
N LEU A 499 17.78 58.06 3.23
CA LEU A 499 19.21 58.35 3.09
C LEU A 499 19.85 57.45 2.02
N VAL A 500 19.54 56.16 2.02
CA VAL A 500 20.05 55.18 1.03
C VAL A 500 19.54 55.54 -0.36
N TYR A 501 18.26 55.89 -0.49
CA TYR A 501 17.68 56.38 -1.75
C TYR A 501 18.41 57.61 -2.31
N LEU A 502 18.66 58.63 -1.47
CA LEU A 502 19.35 59.85 -1.89
C LEU A 502 20.82 59.60 -2.27
N VAL A 503 21.51 58.68 -1.59
CA VAL A 503 22.87 58.24 -1.94
C VAL A 503 22.87 57.49 -3.28
N ASN A 504 21.93 56.58 -3.50
CA ASN A 504 21.78 55.86 -4.76
C ASN A 504 21.49 56.82 -5.93
N LEU A 505 20.59 57.78 -5.73
CA LEU A 505 20.28 58.83 -6.71
C LEU A 505 21.52 59.70 -7.02
N PHE A 506 22.30 60.06 -6.01
CA PHE A 506 23.55 60.80 -6.21
C PHE A 506 24.54 60.03 -7.08
N TYR A 507 24.79 58.75 -6.79
CA TYR A 507 25.71 57.93 -7.61
C TYR A 507 25.17 57.65 -9.01
N ALA A 508 23.86 57.41 -9.16
CA ALA A 508 23.20 57.22 -10.45
C ALA A 508 23.32 58.45 -11.38
N ILE A 509 23.48 59.66 -10.82
CA ILE A 509 23.76 60.88 -11.59
C ILE A 509 25.27 61.07 -11.80
N VAL A 510 26.08 60.96 -10.75
CA VAL A 510 27.51 61.31 -10.79
C VAL A 510 28.33 60.35 -11.64
N ILE A 511 28.05 59.04 -11.61
CA ILE A 511 28.80 58.03 -12.36
C ILE A 511 28.63 58.26 -13.87
N PRO A 512 27.42 58.30 -14.46
CA PRO A 512 27.26 58.57 -15.89
C PRO A 512 27.80 59.93 -16.32
N VAL A 513 27.59 60.99 -15.52
CA VAL A 513 28.12 62.35 -15.84
C VAL A 513 29.65 62.32 -15.93
N THR A 514 30.31 61.63 -15.00
CA THR A 514 31.77 61.51 -14.96
C THR A 514 32.30 60.66 -16.12
N LEU A 515 31.64 59.53 -16.43
CA LEU A 515 32.00 58.68 -17.57
C LEU A 515 31.80 59.41 -18.91
N LEU A 516 30.70 60.13 -19.10
CA LEU A 516 30.43 60.93 -20.29
C LEU A 516 31.45 62.08 -20.45
N PHE A 517 31.83 62.73 -19.34
CA PHE A 517 32.87 63.76 -19.36
C PHE A 517 34.22 63.20 -19.82
N PHE A 518 34.66 62.07 -19.27
CA PHE A 518 35.90 61.42 -19.71
C PHE A 518 35.83 60.90 -21.15
N ALA A 519 34.70 60.29 -21.56
CA ALA A 519 34.48 59.85 -22.93
C ALA A 519 34.52 61.03 -23.92
N PHE A 520 33.95 62.19 -23.56
CA PHE A 520 34.06 63.42 -24.34
C PHE A 520 35.51 63.90 -24.46
N LEU A 521 36.26 63.97 -23.36
CA LEU A 521 37.68 64.35 -23.40
C LEU A 521 38.50 63.43 -24.31
N ILE A 522 38.34 62.12 -24.16
CA ILE A 522 39.00 61.10 -25.01
C ILE A 522 38.60 61.28 -26.48
N GLY A 523 37.30 61.47 -26.76
CA GLY A 523 36.79 61.71 -28.12
C GLY A 523 37.37 62.97 -28.77
N THR A 524 37.52 64.07 -28.02
CA THR A 524 38.13 65.30 -28.54
C THR A 524 39.62 65.14 -28.85
N ASP A 525 40.38 64.39 -28.05
CA ASP A 525 41.79 64.11 -28.35
C ASP A 525 41.95 63.16 -29.54
N ILE A 526 41.10 62.12 -29.65
CA ILE A 526 41.05 61.24 -30.84
C ILE A 526 40.75 62.07 -32.10
N TYR A 527 39.72 62.92 -32.06
CA TYR A 527 39.38 63.83 -33.17
C TYR A 527 40.55 64.74 -33.55
N ARG A 528 41.21 65.35 -32.56
CA ARG A 528 42.41 66.19 -32.76
C ARG A 528 43.54 65.39 -33.41
N ARG A 529 43.84 64.18 -32.95
CA ARG A 529 44.87 63.30 -33.54
C ARG A 529 44.55 62.93 -34.99
N ILE A 530 43.30 62.59 -35.30
CA ILE A 530 42.84 62.28 -36.66
C ILE A 530 43.00 63.51 -37.57
N ARG A 531 42.53 64.69 -37.12
CA ARG A 531 42.68 65.95 -37.86
C ARG A 531 44.15 66.28 -38.13
N MET A 532 45.02 66.17 -37.13
CA MET A 532 46.46 66.42 -37.29
C MET A 532 47.15 65.42 -38.23
N ARG A 533 46.71 64.16 -38.28
CA ARG A 533 47.19 63.17 -39.28
C ARG A 533 46.72 63.54 -40.69
N ARG A 534 45.45 63.92 -40.86
CA ARG A 534 44.89 64.35 -42.16
C ARG A 534 45.48 65.66 -42.69
N GLN A 535 46.12 66.48 -41.85
CA GLN A 535 46.82 67.71 -42.24
C GLN A 535 48.33 67.49 -42.53
N ARG A 536 48.83 66.25 -42.37
CA ARG A 536 50.23 65.87 -42.63
C ARG A 536 50.38 64.88 -43.80
N MET A 537 49.26 64.51 -44.42
CA MET A 537 49.17 63.85 -45.73
C MET A 537 48.70 64.89 -46.74
#